data_AF-A0A4V2QG86-F1
#
_entry.id   AF-A0A4V2QG86-F1
#
_cell.length_a   1.000
_cell.length_b   1.000
_cell.length_c   1.000
_cell.angle_alpha   90.00
_cell.angle_beta   90.00
_cell.angle_gamma   90.00
#
_symmetry.space_group_name_H-M   'P 1'
#
loop_
_entity.id
_entity.type
_entity.pdbx_description
1 polymer ?
#
loop_
_entity_poly.entity_id
_entity_poly.type
_entity_poly.pdbx_seq_one_letter_code
_entity_poly.pdbx_strand_id
1 'polypeptide(L)'
;MVRTDESRSRKLLIVARIAAALLFPILSACTVETGPVYSPPPSNPRPPQICTMEYAPVCGERGGRSQTFPNACQARASGFMIVGRGECRPTRPPPPPPSPGPQICTREYVPVCGERAGRTRTFPNACEARRDGFRVVAQGECRAAPPPPPPSPGPQMCTMEYAPVCGERGGRVQTFPNACEARNGGFRIVAQGECRR
;
A
#
# COMPACT_ATOMS: atom_id res chain seq x y z
N MET A 1 -51.42 43.03 -19.52
CA MET A 1 -50.11 43.37 -18.94
C MET A 1 -49.14 42.20 -19.14
N VAL A 2 -48.46 42.10 -20.29
CA VAL A 2 -47.46 41.02 -20.57
C VAL A 2 -46.21 41.57 -21.31
N ARG A 3 -46.06 42.90 -21.47
CA ARG A 3 -44.96 43.49 -22.27
C ARG A 3 -43.72 43.93 -21.47
N THR A 4 -43.79 43.97 -20.14
CA THR A 4 -42.70 44.50 -19.29
C THR A 4 -41.70 43.42 -18.84
N ASP A 5 -42.09 42.15 -18.80
CA ASP A 5 -41.23 41.05 -18.32
C ASP A 5 -40.24 40.57 -19.38
N GLU A 6 -40.70 40.42 -20.63
CA GLU A 6 -39.86 39.95 -21.74
C GLU A 6 -38.74 40.94 -22.12
N SER A 7 -38.99 42.25 -21.95
CA SER A 7 -37.97 43.28 -22.18
C SER A 7 -36.87 43.23 -21.12
N ARG A 8 -37.21 42.92 -19.87
CA ARG A 8 -36.27 42.85 -18.74
C ARG A 8 -35.41 41.59 -18.85
N SER A 9 -36.00 40.45 -19.19
CA SER A 9 -35.29 39.19 -19.45
C SER A 9 -34.39 39.26 -20.68
N ARG A 10 -34.83 39.89 -21.78
CA ARG A 10 -33.98 40.11 -22.96
C ARG A 10 -32.82 41.06 -22.65
N LYS A 11 -33.04 42.14 -21.89
CA LYS A 11 -31.96 43.05 -21.45
C LYS A 11 -30.96 42.35 -20.52
N LEU A 12 -31.44 41.51 -19.59
CA LEU A 12 -30.58 40.75 -18.69
C LEU A 12 -29.75 39.69 -19.44
N LEU A 13 -30.34 39.00 -20.42
CA LEU A 13 -29.62 38.07 -21.31
C LEU A 13 -28.59 38.80 -22.19
N ILE A 14 -28.91 39.99 -22.69
CA ILE A 14 -27.98 40.79 -23.50
C ILE A 14 -26.81 41.28 -22.64
N VAL A 15 -27.07 41.80 -21.43
CA VAL A 15 -26.02 42.21 -20.49
C VAL A 15 -25.17 41.03 -20.06
N ALA A 16 -25.76 39.87 -19.79
CA ALA A 16 -25.02 38.64 -19.48
C ALA A 16 -24.17 38.14 -20.65
N ARG A 17 -24.66 38.26 -21.90
CA ARG A 17 -23.90 37.92 -23.11
C ARG A 17 -22.76 38.90 -23.38
N ILE A 18 -22.96 40.20 -23.13
CA ILE A 18 -21.91 41.22 -23.24
C ILE A 18 -20.86 41.02 -22.13
N ALA A 19 -21.28 40.75 -20.89
CA ALA A 19 -20.37 40.44 -19.78
C ALA A 19 -19.56 39.16 -20.04
N ALA A 20 -20.19 38.11 -20.58
CA ALA A 20 -19.48 36.90 -21.00
C ALA A 20 -18.51 37.19 -22.17
N ALA A 21 -18.91 37.96 -23.18
CA ALA A 21 -18.05 38.33 -24.30
C ALA A 21 -16.86 39.22 -23.89
N LEU A 22 -17.01 40.03 -22.83
CA LEU A 22 -15.92 40.85 -22.26
C LEU A 22 -15.01 40.07 -21.28
N LEU A 23 -15.44 38.90 -20.78
CA LEU A 23 -14.64 38.01 -19.95
C LEU A 23 -13.90 36.93 -20.76
N PHE A 24 -14.32 36.68 -22.01
CA PHE A 24 -13.67 35.70 -22.89
C PHE A 24 -12.28 36.07 -23.46
N PRO A 25 -11.82 37.34 -23.55
CA PRO A 25 -10.49 37.64 -24.06
C PRO A 25 -9.38 37.60 -22.99
N ILE A 26 -9.65 37.09 -21.78
CA ILE A 26 -8.64 37.04 -20.69
C ILE A 26 -7.92 35.66 -20.63
N LEU A 27 -8.33 34.67 -21.44
CA LEU A 27 -7.67 33.35 -21.52
C LEU A 27 -6.77 33.17 -22.75
N SER A 28 -6.60 34.20 -23.58
CA SER A 28 -5.78 34.12 -24.81
C SER A 28 -4.53 35.00 -24.73
N ALA A 29 -3.72 34.80 -23.68
CA ALA A 29 -2.37 35.36 -23.62
C ALA A 29 -1.42 34.39 -22.89
N CYS A 30 -1.30 33.17 -23.43
CA CYS A 30 -0.11 32.36 -23.25
C CYS A 30 0.56 32.26 -24.62
N THR A 31 1.21 33.34 -25.07
CA THR A 31 2.20 33.19 -26.13
C THR A 31 3.36 32.45 -25.48
N VAL A 32 3.53 31.17 -25.83
CA VAL A 32 4.81 30.50 -25.62
C VAL A 32 5.84 31.35 -26.34
N GLU A 33 6.69 32.03 -25.57
CA GLU A 33 7.96 32.51 -26.09
C GLU A 33 8.73 31.25 -26.48
N THR A 34 8.64 30.84 -27.74
CA THR A 34 9.70 30.01 -28.29
C THR A 34 10.94 30.90 -28.25
N GLY A 35 11.77 30.71 -27.23
CA GLY A 35 13.11 31.25 -27.23
C GLY A 35 13.80 30.91 -28.57
N PRO A 36 14.84 31.66 -28.95
CA PRO A 36 15.53 31.40 -30.21
C PRO A 36 15.82 29.90 -30.32
N VAL A 37 15.49 29.31 -31.47
CA VAL A 37 15.85 27.93 -31.78
C VAL A 37 17.37 27.86 -31.66
N TYR A 38 17.85 27.34 -30.54
CA TYR A 38 19.24 26.97 -30.38
C TYR A 38 19.47 25.75 -31.24
N SER A 39 19.66 25.98 -32.55
CA SER A 39 20.34 25.01 -33.39
C SER A 39 21.70 24.79 -32.75
N PRO A 40 22.05 23.55 -32.34
CA PRO A 40 23.40 23.27 -31.90
C PRO A 40 24.36 23.77 -32.99
N PRO A 41 25.51 24.36 -32.63
CA PRO A 41 26.50 24.70 -33.63
C PRO A 41 26.76 23.45 -34.48
N PRO A 42 26.94 23.60 -35.81
CA PRO A 42 27.31 22.46 -36.64
C PRO A 42 28.46 21.76 -35.94
N SER A 43 28.32 20.46 -35.68
CA SER A 43 29.34 19.69 -34.99
C SER A 43 30.61 19.83 -35.84
N ASN A 44 31.50 20.73 -35.43
CA ASN A 44 32.76 20.92 -36.11
C ASN A 44 33.41 19.54 -36.12
N PRO A 45 33.64 18.93 -37.29
CA PRO A 45 34.28 17.63 -37.33
C PRO A 45 35.56 17.78 -36.54
N ARG A 46 35.66 17.06 -35.41
CA ARG A 46 36.89 17.07 -34.64
C ARG A 46 37.99 16.75 -35.65
N PRO A 47 39.08 17.56 -35.70
CA PRO A 47 40.18 17.25 -36.60
C PRO A 47 40.56 15.77 -36.40
N PRO A 48 40.90 15.04 -37.47
CA PRO A 48 41.14 13.61 -37.38
C PRO A 48 42.08 13.33 -36.21
N GLN A 49 41.54 12.68 -35.17
CA GLN A 49 42.30 12.39 -33.97
C GLN A 49 43.30 11.29 -34.32
N ILE A 50 44.58 11.66 -34.39
CA ILE A 50 45.66 10.71 -34.56
C ILE A 50 45.93 10.09 -33.20
N CYS A 51 45.64 8.80 -33.06
CA CYS A 51 45.92 8.03 -31.86
C CYS A 51 47.21 7.22 -32.02
N THR A 52 47.96 7.10 -30.93
CA THR A 52 49.08 6.17 -30.85
C THR A 52 48.56 4.72 -30.85
N MET A 53 49.42 3.79 -31.27
CA MET A 53 49.16 2.34 -31.20
C MET A 53 49.51 1.75 -29.82
N GLU A 54 49.64 2.60 -28.80
CA GLU A 54 49.88 2.17 -27.42
C GLU A 54 48.66 1.39 -26.92
N TYR A 55 48.91 0.24 -26.29
CA TYR A 55 47.87 -0.58 -25.69
C TYR A 55 47.80 -0.32 -24.18
N ALA A 56 46.81 0.46 -23.77
CA ALA A 56 46.50 0.82 -22.39
C ALA A 56 44.97 0.80 -22.23
N PRO A 57 44.36 -0.39 -22.10
CA PRO A 57 42.93 -0.57 -22.31
C PRO A 57 42.08 0.23 -21.32
N VAL A 58 40.93 0.69 -21.79
CA VAL A 58 39.95 1.42 -20.99
C VAL A 58 38.52 0.93 -21.27
N CYS A 59 37.66 1.02 -20.26
CA CYS A 59 36.24 0.77 -20.41
C CYS A 59 35.53 2.09 -20.67
N GLY A 60 34.89 2.20 -21.83
CA GLY A 60 34.11 3.37 -22.23
C GLY A 60 32.62 3.08 -22.20
N GLU A 61 31.80 4.08 -21.84
CA GLU A 61 30.35 4.00 -21.88
C GLU A 61 29.76 5.07 -22.81
N ARG A 62 28.77 4.67 -23.61
CA ARG A 62 27.95 5.56 -24.44
C ARG A 62 26.52 5.02 -24.53
N GLY A 63 25.55 5.81 -24.09
CA GLY A 63 24.12 5.46 -24.19
C GLY A 63 23.75 4.14 -23.50
N GLY A 64 24.31 3.89 -22.31
CA GLY A 64 24.06 2.67 -21.53
C GLY A 64 24.77 1.41 -22.04
N ARG A 65 25.62 1.52 -23.07
CA ARG A 65 26.47 0.42 -23.56
C ARG A 65 27.91 0.67 -23.14
N SER A 66 28.54 -0.34 -22.55
CA SER A 66 29.96 -0.36 -22.22
C SER A 66 30.76 -1.11 -23.29
N GLN A 67 31.91 -0.56 -23.71
CA GLN A 67 32.82 -1.17 -24.68
C GLN A 67 34.28 -0.96 -24.27
N THR A 68 35.11 -1.98 -24.45
CA THR A 68 36.57 -1.92 -24.24
C THR A 68 37.24 -1.26 -25.44
N PHE A 69 38.10 -0.27 -25.19
CA PHE A 69 38.97 0.35 -26.19
C PHE A 69 40.43 0.04 -25.88
N PRO A 70 41.29 -0.12 -26.91
CA PRO A 70 42.70 -0.44 -26.72
C PRO A 70 43.46 0.68 -26.02
N ASN A 71 43.01 1.94 -26.15
CA ASN A 71 43.50 3.05 -25.35
C ASN A 71 42.47 4.19 -25.21
N ALA A 72 42.80 5.13 -24.33
CA ALA A 72 41.97 6.28 -24.02
C ALA A 72 41.79 7.27 -25.18
N CYS A 73 42.73 7.33 -26.12
CA CYS A 73 42.60 8.16 -27.32
C CYS A 73 41.49 7.60 -28.22
N GLN A 74 41.56 6.31 -28.54
CA GLN A 74 40.58 5.65 -29.39
C GLN A 74 39.17 5.69 -28.79
N ALA A 75 39.04 5.51 -27.46
CA ALA A 75 37.75 5.66 -26.77
C ALA A 75 37.12 7.04 -26.99
N ARG A 76 37.91 8.12 -26.83
CA ARG A 76 37.44 9.50 -27.01
C ARG A 76 37.18 9.85 -28.46
N ALA A 77 37.98 9.33 -29.39
CA ALA A 77 37.78 9.48 -30.83
C ALA A 77 36.45 8.83 -31.27
N SER A 78 36.09 7.68 -30.68
CA SER A 78 34.79 7.00 -30.89
C SER A 78 33.62 7.61 -30.12
N GLY A 79 33.85 8.65 -29.31
CA GLY A 79 32.82 9.37 -28.56
C GLY A 79 32.31 8.65 -27.31
N PHE A 80 33.10 7.75 -26.73
CA PHE A 80 32.79 7.09 -25.47
C PHE A 80 33.39 7.85 -24.28
N MET A 81 32.67 7.87 -23.15
CA MET A 81 33.17 8.39 -21.88
C MET A 81 33.88 7.27 -21.12
N ILE A 82 35.11 7.50 -20.68
CA ILE A 82 35.88 6.47 -19.96
C ILE A 82 35.32 6.34 -18.53
N VAL A 83 34.79 5.17 -18.20
CA VAL A 83 34.20 4.85 -16.89
C VAL A 83 35.13 3.98 -16.02
N GLY A 84 36.14 3.35 -16.62
CA GLY A 84 37.09 2.50 -15.89
C GLY A 84 38.41 2.31 -16.61
N ARG A 85 39.46 2.01 -15.84
CA ARG A 85 40.77 1.57 -16.36
C ARG A 85 40.71 0.07 -16.64
N GLY A 86 41.41 -0.37 -17.69
CA GLY A 86 41.35 -1.76 -18.14
C GLY A 86 40.10 -2.06 -18.96
N GLU A 87 39.93 -3.32 -19.31
CA GLU A 87 38.79 -3.78 -20.12
C GLU A 87 37.46 -3.69 -19.35
N CYS A 88 36.36 -3.52 -20.09
CA CYS A 88 35.04 -3.63 -19.51
C CYS A 88 34.82 -5.04 -18.97
N ARG A 89 34.51 -5.13 -17.68
CA ARG A 89 34.08 -6.38 -17.07
C ARG A 89 32.59 -6.55 -17.37
N PRO A 90 32.14 -7.72 -17.86
CA PRO A 90 30.72 -8.01 -17.84
C PRO A 90 30.26 -7.88 -16.39
N THR A 91 29.22 -7.09 -16.16
CA THR A 91 28.49 -7.11 -14.89
C THR A 91 27.82 -8.47 -14.80
N ARG A 92 28.59 -9.49 -14.39
CA ARG A 92 28.00 -10.77 -14.01
C ARG A 92 27.09 -10.44 -12.83
N PRO A 93 25.78 -10.71 -12.91
CA PRO A 93 24.94 -10.62 -11.74
C PRO A 93 25.59 -11.42 -10.62
N PRO A 94 25.54 -10.95 -9.36
CA PRO A 94 26.01 -11.77 -8.26
C PRO A 94 25.36 -13.16 -8.36
N PRO A 95 26.10 -14.24 -8.07
CA PRO A 95 25.50 -15.56 -8.06
C PRO A 95 24.25 -15.54 -7.17
N PRO A 96 23.17 -16.26 -7.54
CA PRO A 96 22.00 -16.35 -6.70
C PRO A 96 22.45 -16.83 -5.30
N PRO A 97 21.80 -16.35 -4.23
CA PRO A 97 22.10 -16.83 -2.89
C PRO A 97 22.00 -18.36 -2.86
N PRO A 98 22.85 -19.05 -2.08
CA PRO A 98 22.76 -20.50 -1.96
C PRO A 98 21.33 -20.89 -1.62
N SER A 99 20.73 -21.78 -2.42
CA SER A 99 19.45 -22.37 -2.07
C SER A 99 19.60 -23.00 -0.68
N PRO A 100 18.66 -22.78 0.25
CA PRO A 100 18.66 -23.51 1.50
C PRO A 100 18.74 -25.00 1.12
N GLY A 101 19.75 -25.71 1.62
CA GLY A 101 19.89 -27.14 1.37
C GLY A 101 18.63 -27.91 1.79
N PRO A 102 18.52 -29.22 1.48
CA PRO A 102 17.37 -30.03 1.86
C PRO A 102 17.13 -29.88 3.37
N GLN A 103 16.01 -29.25 3.72
CA GLN A 103 15.68 -28.94 5.09
C GLN A 103 15.12 -30.22 5.73
N ILE A 104 15.98 -30.95 6.46
CA ILE A 104 15.60 -32.18 7.15
C ILE A 104 14.90 -31.80 8.46
N CYS A 105 13.63 -32.17 8.57
CA CYS A 105 12.85 -31.99 9.79
C CYS A 105 12.79 -33.28 10.59
N THR A 106 12.91 -33.16 11.91
CA THR A 106 12.66 -34.27 12.83
C THR A 106 11.17 -34.63 12.83
N ARG A 107 10.84 -35.86 13.23
CA ARG A 107 9.46 -36.35 13.41
C ARG A 107 8.86 -35.95 14.76
N GLU A 108 9.46 -34.99 15.44
CA GLU A 108 8.99 -34.51 16.74
C GLU A 108 7.64 -33.80 16.58
N TYR A 109 6.71 -34.08 17.49
CA TYR A 109 5.39 -33.47 17.51
C TYR A 109 5.30 -32.40 18.61
N VAL A 110 5.59 -31.16 18.22
CA VAL A 110 5.43 -29.95 19.03
C VAL A 110 4.64 -28.97 18.16
N PRO A 111 3.30 -29.04 18.17
CA PRO A 111 2.49 -28.40 17.15
C PRO A 111 2.62 -26.89 17.20
N VAL A 112 2.54 -26.27 16.02
CA VAL A 112 2.58 -24.80 15.87
C VAL A 112 1.51 -24.32 14.90
N CYS A 113 1.04 -23.10 15.09
CA CYS A 113 0.15 -22.44 14.15
C CYS A 113 0.99 -21.58 13.20
N GLY A 114 0.98 -21.93 11.91
CA GLY A 114 1.65 -21.19 10.86
C GLY A 114 0.68 -20.34 10.05
N GLU A 115 1.13 -19.19 9.57
CA GLU A 115 0.38 -18.31 8.67
C GLU A 115 1.12 -18.12 7.34
N ARG A 116 0.35 -18.17 6.24
CA ARG A 116 0.82 -17.80 4.90
C ARG A 116 -0.33 -17.15 4.13
N ALA A 117 -0.09 -15.93 3.63
CA ALA A 117 -1.06 -15.16 2.84
C ALA A 117 -2.46 -15.06 3.51
N GLY A 118 -2.49 -14.75 4.81
CA GLY A 118 -3.73 -14.59 5.58
C GLY A 118 -4.47 -15.89 5.92
N ARG A 119 -3.91 -17.05 5.58
CA ARG A 119 -4.45 -18.36 5.98
C ARG A 119 -3.58 -18.99 7.06
N THR A 120 -4.22 -19.51 8.09
CA THR A 120 -3.56 -20.24 9.18
C THR A 120 -3.69 -21.76 8.99
N ARG A 121 -2.64 -22.50 9.34
CA ARG A 121 -2.61 -23.97 9.32
C ARG A 121 -1.77 -24.51 10.47
N THR A 122 -2.24 -25.58 11.10
CA THR A 122 -1.48 -26.32 12.13
C THR A 122 -0.39 -27.17 11.47
N PHE A 123 0.80 -27.16 12.05
CA PHE A 123 1.93 -27.99 11.65
C PHE A 123 2.40 -28.87 12.80
N PRO A 124 2.93 -30.08 12.53
CA PRO A 124 3.42 -30.98 13.57
C PRO A 124 4.61 -30.40 14.33
N ASN A 125 5.43 -29.57 13.67
CA ASN A 125 6.49 -28.80 14.30
C ASN A 125 6.88 -27.56 13.47
N ALA A 126 7.69 -26.68 14.08
CA ALA A 126 8.15 -25.45 13.45
C ALA A 126 9.07 -25.65 12.25
N CYS A 127 9.80 -26.78 12.16
CA CYS A 127 10.60 -27.07 10.99
C CYS A 127 9.71 -27.33 9.78
N GLU A 128 8.68 -28.17 9.93
CA GLU A 128 7.73 -28.46 8.84
C GLU A 128 6.95 -27.22 8.41
N ALA A 129 6.60 -26.33 9.35
CA ALA A 129 5.99 -25.04 9.02
C ALA A 129 6.89 -24.19 8.11
N ARG A 130 8.17 -24.04 8.46
CA ARG A 130 9.13 -23.24 7.68
C ARG A 130 9.45 -23.86 6.33
N ARG A 131 9.59 -25.20 6.28
CA ARG A 131 9.82 -25.96 5.04
C ARG A 131 8.70 -25.72 4.03
N ASP A 132 7.45 -25.66 4.49
CA ASP A 132 6.28 -25.41 3.65
C ASP A 132 6.02 -23.89 3.40
N GLY A 133 6.89 -23.02 3.91
CA GLY A 133 6.86 -21.56 3.69
C GLY A 133 5.85 -20.81 4.56
N PHE A 134 5.46 -21.36 5.72
CA PHE A 134 4.60 -20.69 6.69
C PHE A 134 5.44 -20.00 7.78
N ARG A 135 5.00 -18.81 8.20
CA ARG A 135 5.55 -18.14 9.39
C ARG A 135 4.81 -18.65 10.62
N VAL A 136 5.53 -19.11 11.65
CA VAL A 136 4.90 -19.48 12.93
C VAL A 136 4.37 -18.22 13.62
N VAL A 137 3.08 -18.20 13.94
CA VAL A 137 2.39 -17.08 14.60
C VAL A 137 1.97 -17.41 16.03
N ALA A 138 1.80 -18.70 16.37
CA ALA A 138 1.50 -19.13 17.73
C ALA A 138 2.06 -20.54 18.01
N GLN A 139 2.30 -20.81 19.29
CA GLN A 139 2.58 -22.17 19.79
C GLN A 139 1.28 -22.96 19.91
N GLY A 140 1.36 -24.27 19.68
CA GLY A 140 0.19 -25.14 19.64
C GLY A 140 -0.58 -25.04 18.33
N GLU A 141 -1.71 -25.74 18.26
CA GLU A 141 -2.54 -25.76 17.05
C GLU A 141 -3.23 -24.43 16.78
N CYS A 142 -3.56 -24.17 15.50
CA CYS A 142 -4.37 -23.03 15.13
C CYS A 142 -5.76 -23.13 15.74
N ARG A 143 -6.15 -22.12 16.52
CA ARG A 143 -7.51 -21.99 17.06
C ARG A 143 -8.31 -21.07 16.16
N ALA A 144 -9.54 -21.45 15.85
CA ALA A 144 -10.51 -20.48 15.33
C ALA A 144 -10.66 -19.35 16.35
N ALA A 145 -10.83 -18.12 15.88
CA ALA A 145 -11.18 -17.02 16.77
C ALA A 145 -12.42 -17.45 17.58
N PRO A 146 -12.42 -17.27 18.91
CA PRO A 146 -13.63 -17.52 19.68
C PRO A 146 -14.77 -16.69 19.09
N PRO A 147 -16.00 -17.22 19.07
CA PRO A 147 -17.14 -16.47 18.55
C PRO A 147 -17.21 -15.12 19.27
N PRO A 148 -17.57 -14.03 18.56
CA PRO A 148 -17.74 -12.74 19.20
C PRO A 148 -18.74 -12.88 20.36
N PRO A 149 -18.52 -12.16 21.47
CA PRO A 149 -19.49 -12.17 22.57
C PRO A 149 -20.86 -11.74 22.02
N PRO A 150 -21.97 -12.29 22.56
CA PRO A 150 -23.30 -11.87 22.17
C PRO A 150 -23.43 -10.34 22.34
N PRO A 151 -24.18 -9.65 21.45
CA PRO A 151 -24.39 -8.22 21.59
C PRO A 151 -24.91 -7.92 22.99
N SER A 152 -24.22 -7.04 23.70
CA SER A 152 -24.71 -6.55 24.99
C SER A 152 -26.05 -5.85 24.71
N PRO A 153 -27.13 -6.17 25.43
CA PRO A 153 -28.35 -5.38 25.33
C PRO A 153 -27.95 -3.93 25.65
N GLY A 154 -28.09 -3.04 24.66
CA GLY A 154 -27.82 -1.62 24.84
C GLY A 154 -28.69 -1.04 25.96
N PRO A 155 -28.45 0.20 26.40
CA PRO A 155 -29.21 0.81 27.48
C PRO A 155 -30.71 0.79 27.16
N GLN A 156 -31.45 -0.07 27.84
CA GLN A 156 -32.90 -0.18 27.72
C GLN A 156 -33.54 0.78 28.73
N MET A 157 -34.48 1.59 28.27
CA MET A 157 -35.34 2.37 29.16
C MET A 157 -36.33 1.41 29.83
N CYS A 158 -36.13 1.15 31.12
CA CYS A 158 -37.03 0.30 31.89
C CYS A 158 -38.17 1.11 32.51
N THR A 159 -39.35 0.50 32.59
CA THR A 159 -40.46 1.05 33.36
C THR A 159 -40.19 0.89 34.86
N MET A 160 -40.82 1.72 35.68
CA MET A 160 -40.77 1.62 37.14
C MET A 160 -41.75 0.57 37.70
N GLU A 161 -42.21 -0.36 36.86
CA GLU A 161 -43.09 -1.45 37.28
C GLU A 161 -42.32 -2.40 38.21
N TYR A 162 -42.96 -2.79 39.32
CA TYR A 162 -42.38 -3.71 40.28
C TYR A 162 -42.97 -5.12 40.07
N ALA A 163 -42.20 -5.98 39.42
CA ALA A 163 -42.51 -7.38 39.13
C ALA A 163 -41.21 -8.20 39.29
N PRO A 164 -40.84 -8.54 40.54
CA PRO A 164 -39.47 -8.94 40.86
C PRO A 164 -39.07 -10.25 40.20
N VAL A 165 -37.79 -10.35 39.84
CA VAL A 165 -37.20 -11.56 39.26
C VAL A 165 -35.85 -11.87 39.89
N CYS A 166 -35.49 -13.15 39.93
CA CYS A 166 -34.17 -13.60 40.34
C CYS A 166 -33.28 -13.76 39.11
N GLY A 167 -32.22 -12.96 39.03
CA GLY A 167 -31.25 -12.97 37.94
C GLY A 167 -29.92 -13.59 38.38
N GLU A 168 -29.24 -14.27 37.46
CA GLU A 168 -27.91 -14.86 37.66
C GLU A 168 -26.90 -14.30 36.67
N ARG A 169 -25.72 -13.92 37.16
CA ARG A 169 -24.56 -13.53 36.33
C ARG A 169 -23.27 -13.98 36.97
N GLY A 170 -22.51 -14.84 36.27
CA GLY A 170 -21.20 -15.32 36.74
C GLY A 170 -21.25 -16.06 38.08
N GLY A 171 -22.27 -16.90 38.30
CA GLY A 171 -22.46 -17.67 39.54
C GLY A 171 -22.99 -16.87 40.74
N ARG A 172 -23.32 -15.58 40.57
CA ARG A 172 -24.00 -14.76 41.59
C ARG A 172 -25.46 -14.58 41.22
N VAL A 173 -26.34 -14.73 42.20
CA VAL A 173 -27.78 -14.45 42.08
C VAL A 173 -28.14 -13.12 42.75
N GLN A 174 -29.03 -12.35 42.13
CA GLN A 174 -29.52 -11.07 42.62
C GLN A 174 -30.98 -10.88 42.24
N THR A 175 -31.77 -10.34 43.17
CA THR A 175 -33.16 -9.92 42.90
C THR A 175 -33.17 -8.58 42.18
N PHE A 176 -33.96 -8.48 41.12
CA PHE A 176 -34.20 -7.24 40.37
C PHE A 176 -35.65 -6.78 40.52
N PRO A 177 -35.91 -5.46 40.50
CA PRO A 177 -37.28 -4.92 40.57
C PRO A 177 -38.18 -5.40 39.44
N ASN A 178 -37.62 -5.60 38.24
CA ASN A 178 -38.31 -6.18 37.10
C ASN A 178 -37.35 -6.86 36.12
N ALA A 179 -37.93 -7.57 35.16
CA ALA A 179 -37.20 -8.30 34.12
C ALA A 179 -36.38 -7.39 33.19
N CYS A 180 -36.80 -6.14 32.98
CA CYS A 180 -36.07 -5.19 32.16
C CYS A 180 -34.74 -4.82 32.84
N GLU A 181 -34.79 -4.40 34.11
CA GLU A 181 -33.61 -4.07 34.92
C GLU A 181 -32.61 -5.23 34.99
N ALA A 182 -33.11 -6.47 35.18
CA ALA A 182 -32.27 -7.66 35.17
C ALA A 182 -31.51 -7.84 33.84
N ARG A 183 -32.22 -7.72 32.70
CA ARG A 183 -31.63 -7.88 31.36
C ARG A 183 -30.68 -6.74 30.99
N ASN A 184 -31.05 -5.51 31.34
CA ASN A 184 -30.21 -4.33 31.14
C ASN A 184 -28.89 -4.43 31.93
N GLY A 185 -28.95 -5.01 33.14
CA GLY A 185 -27.77 -5.37 33.92
C GLY A 185 -27.00 -6.60 33.41
N GLY A 186 -27.45 -7.26 32.34
CA GLY A 186 -26.82 -8.47 31.80
C GLY A 186 -27.00 -9.73 32.65
N PHE A 187 -28.03 -9.77 33.50
CA PHE A 187 -28.39 -10.96 34.28
C PHE A 187 -29.36 -11.85 33.49
N ARG A 188 -29.17 -13.16 33.60
CA ARG A 188 -30.10 -14.16 33.07
C ARG A 188 -31.15 -14.47 34.13
N ILE A 189 -32.43 -14.32 33.81
CA ILE A 189 -33.52 -14.62 34.75
C ILE A 189 -33.60 -16.13 34.95
N VAL A 190 -33.50 -16.58 36.21
CA VAL A 190 -33.53 -17.99 36.60
C VAL A 190 -34.82 -18.38 37.34
N ALA A 191 -35.50 -17.41 37.95
CA ALA A 191 -36.79 -17.63 38.59
C ALA A 191 -37.65 -16.35 38.58
N GLN A 192 -38.97 -16.53 38.64
CA GLN A 192 -39.92 -15.45 38.92
C GLN A 192 -39.94 -15.16 40.42
N GLY A 193 -40.10 -13.89 40.80
CA GLY A 193 -40.01 -13.44 42.18
C GLY A 193 -38.58 -13.24 42.65
N GLU A 194 -38.42 -12.94 43.94
CA GLU A 194 -37.10 -12.69 44.54
C GLU A 194 -36.24 -13.96 44.65
N CYS A 195 -34.91 -13.79 44.68
CA CYS A 195 -34.00 -14.89 44.93
C CYS A 195 -34.21 -15.47 46.34
N ARG A 196 -34.38 -16.79 46.41
CA ARG A 196 -34.43 -17.51 47.69
C ARG A 196 -33.00 -17.61 48.27
N ARG A 197 -32.85 -17.29 49.55
CA ARG A 197 -31.61 -17.49 50.30
C ARG A 197 -31.41 -18.96 50.63
#